data_AF-A0A7Y8MFK0-F1
#
_entry.id   AF-A0A7Y8MFK0-F1
#
_cell.length_a   1.000
_cell.length_b   1.000
_cell.length_c   1.000
_cell.angle_alpha   90.00
_cell.angle_beta   90.00
_cell.angle_gamma   90.00
#
_symmetry.space_group_name_H-M   'P 1'
#
loop_
_entity.id
_entity.type
_entity.pdbx_description
1 polymer ?
#
loop_
_entity_poly.entity_id
_entity_poly.type
_entity_poly.pdbx_seq_one_letter_code
_entity_poly.pdbx_strand_id
1 'polypeptide(L)'
;MPPSASDASPEPSAEPHAALAAAPRESALTLDGTPLRNAYDVARFFGVAHGTMVWVLYNAPENQRYRSFEIPKRSGGMRRIDAPTGLVRQMQRKLAPILAAAYDSHPSAHGFIKARGVLTNAKGHTGQRLVLNIDLEDFFPSINFGRVRGLFMAAPFNCGAGAATVLAQICTLRNGLPQGAPTSPALSNFIAASLDRRLTRLAKDHNLRYSRYADDITFSTNQAVFPPAVAMKVQTEGASLGVRPGEALDRAIAAAGFAINLRKVRLQSRSVRQNVTGLTVNVAANVERARIRRVRAMLHAWEKFGLDAAGSEHFLKHRGAKPKKGKGPHTPGAAFRNVVYGQLAYIKMVRGADDPVFLKLCARVLDLDPNPSRFIKQMVFGAENFEIFISHASEDKELIARPIYEACERLGLKTFLDEPHIGWGESFTKKINTALGAARTVLAIVSSNSIAKDWPVLEINTALAMEVNGQKRVVPLIVGRPDLSKFPLLKGKNHVVWANDPDKVALKLLDAARPPPKPKPQRPGPQTALPPTGPLRPVPARPNALPPLFSPYPPSAPQPRRSLLEWIFGRRRR
;
A
#
# COMPACT_ATOMS: atom_id res chain seq x y z
N MET A 1 -67.34 -44.65 -6.92
CA MET A 1 -66.78 -45.72 -7.76
C MET A 1 -65.36 -45.34 -8.14
N PRO A 2 -64.33 -46.05 -7.66
CA PRO A 2 -62.95 -45.81 -8.06
C PRO A 2 -62.57 -46.67 -9.28
N PRO A 3 -61.50 -46.27 -9.98
CA PRO A 3 -60.39 -47.20 -10.22
C PRO A 3 -59.07 -46.48 -9.91
N SER A 4 -57.92 -47.09 -9.67
CA SER A 4 -57.48 -48.47 -9.41
C SER A 4 -56.03 -48.33 -8.93
N ALA A 5 -55.62 -49.17 -7.98
CA ALA A 5 -54.32 -49.14 -7.34
C ALA A 5 -53.22 -49.84 -8.15
N SER A 6 -52.01 -49.25 -8.15
CA SER A 6 -50.67 -49.84 -8.25
C SER A 6 -49.72 -48.68 -8.60
N ASP A 7 -48.74 -48.27 -7.79
CA ASP A 7 -47.55 -49.06 -7.50
C ASP A 7 -46.80 -48.38 -6.34
N ALA A 8 -46.54 -49.12 -5.26
CA ALA A 8 -45.82 -48.64 -4.09
C ALA A 8 -44.46 -49.34 -4.04
N SER A 9 -43.40 -48.62 -4.40
CA SER A 9 -42.01 -49.00 -4.10
C SER A 9 -41.55 -48.31 -2.81
N PRO A 10 -40.82 -49.01 -1.92
CA PRO A 10 -40.49 -48.50 -0.59
C PRO A 10 -39.45 -47.38 -0.65
N GLU A 11 -39.67 -46.32 0.11
CA GLU A 11 -38.69 -45.26 0.36
C GLU A 11 -37.41 -45.85 1.00
N PRO A 12 -36.20 -45.47 0.53
CA PRO A 12 -34.97 -45.91 1.16
C PRO A 12 -34.80 -45.21 2.51
N SER A 13 -34.74 -46.02 3.55
CA SER A 13 -34.39 -45.64 4.91
C SER A 13 -33.15 -44.74 4.95
N ALA A 14 -33.30 -43.57 5.57
CA ALA A 14 -32.21 -42.64 5.83
C ALA A 14 -31.17 -43.27 6.78
N GLU A 15 -30.06 -43.73 6.22
CA GLU A 15 -28.87 -44.03 7.01
C GLU A 15 -28.27 -42.74 7.59
N PRO A 16 -27.77 -42.77 8.84
CA PRO A 16 -27.13 -41.62 9.44
C PRO A 16 -25.82 -41.35 8.70
N HIS A 17 -25.68 -40.14 8.15
CA HIS A 17 -24.42 -39.62 7.61
C HIS A 17 -23.32 -39.67 8.68
N ALA A 18 -22.60 -40.78 8.74
CA ALA A 18 -21.31 -40.87 9.39
C ALA A 18 -20.41 -39.85 8.70
N ALA A 19 -20.01 -38.82 9.45
CA ALA A 19 -19.03 -37.85 9.02
C ALA A 19 -17.79 -38.61 8.56
N LEU A 20 -17.50 -38.59 7.26
CA LEU A 20 -16.24 -39.07 6.70
C LEU A 20 -15.13 -38.33 7.45
N ALA A 21 -14.45 -39.03 8.37
CA ALA A 21 -13.31 -38.48 9.09
C ALA A 21 -12.24 -38.16 8.05
N ALA A 22 -12.10 -36.88 7.72
CA ALA A 22 -11.00 -36.41 6.89
C ALA A 22 -9.70 -36.96 7.48
N ALA A 23 -8.87 -37.61 6.65
CA ALA A 23 -7.55 -38.08 7.05
C ALA A 23 -6.83 -37.01 7.91
N PRO A 24 -6.15 -37.38 9.01
CA PRO A 24 -5.59 -36.41 9.92
C PRO A 24 -4.64 -35.50 9.15
N ARG A 25 -5.05 -34.23 8.98
CA ARG A 25 -4.17 -33.19 8.43
C ARG A 25 -2.92 -33.20 9.31
N GLU A 26 -1.75 -33.38 8.69
CA GLU A 26 -0.48 -33.31 9.40
C GLU A 26 -0.43 -32.05 10.25
N SER A 27 0.10 -32.16 11.48
CA SER A 27 0.16 -31.01 12.37
C SER A 27 0.97 -29.88 11.72
N ALA A 28 0.47 -28.66 11.81
CA ALA A 28 1.18 -27.50 11.27
C ALA A 28 2.43 -27.12 12.10
N LEU A 29 2.59 -27.68 13.30
CA LEU A 29 3.75 -27.45 14.18
C LEU A 29 4.37 -28.78 14.58
N THR A 30 5.32 -29.22 13.75
CA THR A 30 6.03 -30.49 13.93
C THR A 30 7.52 -30.31 14.10
N LEU A 31 8.13 -31.26 14.81
CA LEU A 31 9.57 -31.52 14.86
C LEU A 31 9.77 -32.97 14.42
N ASP A 32 10.60 -33.19 13.41
CA ASP A 32 10.89 -34.52 12.86
C ASP A 32 9.61 -35.31 12.48
N GLY A 33 8.61 -34.60 11.92
CA GLY A 33 7.33 -35.18 11.50
C GLY A 33 6.29 -35.38 12.62
N THR A 34 6.63 -35.09 13.89
CA THR A 34 5.74 -35.27 15.04
C THR A 34 5.31 -33.96 15.68
N PRO A 35 4.06 -33.83 16.19
CA PRO A 35 3.62 -32.60 16.86
C PRO A 35 4.46 -32.27 18.09
N LEU A 36 4.75 -30.99 18.31
CA LEU A 36 5.49 -30.53 19.51
C LEU A 36 4.75 -30.94 20.80
N ARG A 37 5.42 -31.61 21.74
CA ARG A 37 4.80 -32.15 22.96
C ARG A 37 5.14 -31.34 24.21
N ASN A 38 6.38 -30.91 24.34
CA ASN A 38 6.89 -30.26 25.56
C ASN A 38 7.75 -29.02 25.26
N ALA A 39 8.29 -28.39 26.30
CA ALA A 39 9.11 -27.18 26.18
C ALA A 39 10.44 -27.40 25.43
N TYR A 40 11.04 -28.60 25.53
CA TYR A 40 12.26 -28.94 24.80
C TYR A 40 12.03 -29.01 23.29
N ASP A 41 10.91 -29.58 22.86
CA ASP A 41 10.54 -29.63 21.44
C ASP A 41 10.37 -28.21 20.88
N VAL A 42 9.72 -27.33 21.63
CA VAL A 42 9.55 -25.92 21.24
C VAL A 42 10.91 -25.21 21.14
N ALA A 43 11.83 -25.46 22.08
CA ALA A 43 13.18 -24.89 22.05
C ALA A 43 13.95 -25.35 20.79
N ARG A 44 13.93 -26.66 20.51
CA ARG A 44 14.55 -27.27 19.31
C ARG A 44 13.92 -26.72 18.04
N PHE A 45 12.59 -26.62 17.98
CA PHE A 45 11.87 -26.05 16.85
C PHE A 45 12.31 -24.62 16.54
N PHE A 46 12.54 -23.78 17.55
CA PHE A 46 13.06 -22.42 17.35
C PHE A 46 14.58 -22.36 17.12
N GLY A 47 15.32 -23.43 17.40
CA GLY A 47 16.78 -23.45 17.32
C GLY A 47 17.45 -22.69 18.46
N VAL A 48 16.87 -22.76 19.67
CA VAL A 48 17.29 -21.98 20.84
C VAL A 48 17.55 -22.93 22.01
N ALA A 49 18.55 -22.64 22.84
CA ALA A 49 18.77 -23.39 24.07
C ALA A 49 17.56 -23.29 25.02
N HIS A 50 17.11 -24.43 25.56
CA HIS A 50 15.94 -24.51 26.42
C HIS A 50 16.02 -23.55 27.62
N GLY A 51 17.16 -23.52 28.33
CA GLY A 51 17.37 -22.62 29.46
C GLY A 51 17.24 -21.14 29.10
N THR A 52 17.78 -20.73 27.95
CA THR A 52 17.64 -19.35 27.44
C THR A 52 16.19 -19.00 27.14
N MET A 53 15.45 -19.90 26.50
CA MET A 53 14.04 -19.67 26.19
C MET A 53 13.20 -19.54 27.46
N VAL A 54 13.38 -20.44 28.43
CA VAL A 54 12.69 -20.39 29.72
C VAL A 54 13.03 -19.10 30.47
N TRP A 55 14.31 -18.73 30.55
CA TRP A 55 14.71 -17.49 31.20
C TRP A 55 14.07 -16.27 30.54
N VAL A 56 14.10 -16.18 29.22
CA VAL A 56 13.46 -15.06 28.50
C VAL A 56 11.97 -15.00 28.77
N LEU A 57 11.25 -16.13 28.76
CA LEU A 57 9.79 -16.12 28.88
C LEU A 57 9.30 -15.85 30.31
N TYR A 58 10.00 -16.36 31.32
CA TYR A 58 9.52 -16.36 32.71
C TYR A 58 10.29 -15.42 33.65
N ASN A 59 11.59 -15.18 33.41
CA ASN A 59 12.44 -14.42 34.32
C ASN A 59 12.83 -13.04 33.77
N ALA A 60 12.94 -12.90 32.45
CA ALA A 60 13.35 -11.63 31.86
C ALA A 60 12.27 -10.55 32.07
N PRO A 61 12.68 -9.33 32.48
CA PRO A 61 11.75 -8.23 32.70
C PRO A 61 11.04 -7.84 31.40
N GLU A 62 9.81 -7.32 31.53
CA GLU A 62 8.96 -7.03 30.37
C GLU A 62 9.62 -6.10 29.35
N ASN A 63 10.38 -5.10 29.81
CA ASN A 63 11.07 -4.13 28.95
C ASN A 63 12.20 -4.73 28.09
N GLN A 64 12.67 -5.95 28.40
CA GLN A 64 13.60 -6.70 27.55
C GLN A 64 12.88 -7.55 26.51
N ARG A 65 11.60 -7.89 26.76
CA ARG A 65 10.75 -8.67 25.86
C ARG A 65 9.88 -7.83 24.94
N TYR A 66 9.46 -6.65 25.39
CA TYR A 66 8.55 -5.74 24.70
C TYR A 66 8.97 -4.29 24.90
N ARG A 67 8.77 -3.50 23.85
CA ARG A 67 8.84 -2.05 23.87
C ARG A 67 7.43 -1.49 23.71
N SER A 68 6.93 -0.87 24.77
CA SER A 68 5.63 -0.20 24.76
C SER A 68 5.74 1.26 24.33
N PHE A 69 4.81 1.71 23.50
CA PHE A 69 4.67 3.11 23.11
C PHE A 69 3.23 3.41 22.70
N GLU A 70 2.85 4.68 22.69
CA GLU A 70 1.49 5.07 22.32
C GLU A 70 1.41 5.71 20.93
N ILE A 71 0.31 5.45 20.23
CA ILE A 71 -0.04 6.10 18.97
C ILE A 71 -1.44 6.74 19.06
N PRO A 72 -1.67 7.93 18.48
CA PRO A 72 -3.00 8.52 18.44
C PRO A 72 -4.01 7.65 17.68
N LYS A 73 -5.20 7.45 18.23
CA LYS A 73 -6.33 6.84 17.51
C LYS A 73 -6.96 7.87 16.57
N ARG A 74 -7.53 7.40 15.46
CA ARG A 74 -8.29 8.27 14.53
C ARG A 74 -9.53 8.92 15.17
N SER A 75 -10.12 8.24 16.15
CA SER A 75 -11.30 8.68 16.89
C SER A 75 -10.98 9.55 18.11
N GLY A 76 -9.71 9.92 18.32
CA GLY A 76 -9.23 10.53 19.56
C GLY A 76 -8.82 9.49 20.60
N GLY A 77 -7.98 9.93 21.55
CA GLY A 77 -7.32 9.09 22.54
C GLY A 77 -6.05 8.40 22.03
N MET A 78 -5.40 7.65 22.93
CA MET A 78 -4.14 6.96 22.66
C MET A 78 -4.36 5.44 22.56
N ARG A 79 -3.57 4.78 21.72
CA ARG A 79 -3.48 3.33 21.60
C ARG A 79 -2.08 2.91 22.01
N ARG A 80 -1.99 2.14 23.09
CA ARG A 80 -0.76 1.44 23.47
C ARG A 80 -0.44 0.35 22.44
N ILE A 81 0.81 0.33 21.99
CA ILE A 81 1.41 -0.68 21.13
C ILE A 81 2.52 -1.34 21.93
N ASP A 82 2.50 -2.67 22.00
CA ASP A 82 3.50 -3.49 22.67
C ASP A 82 4.26 -4.27 21.60
N ALA A 83 5.38 -3.70 21.14
CA ALA A 83 6.19 -4.30 20.09
C ALA A 83 7.22 -5.28 20.69
N PRO A 84 7.21 -6.56 20.31
CA PRO A 84 8.17 -7.53 20.85
C PRO A 84 9.60 -7.19 20.43
N THR A 85 10.56 -7.52 21.31
CA THR A 85 12.00 -7.30 21.13
C THR A 85 12.78 -8.60 21.30
N GLY A 86 14.08 -8.58 20.96
CA GLY A 86 15.00 -9.68 21.19
C GLY A 86 14.50 -11.03 20.67
N LEU A 87 14.68 -12.06 21.50
CA LEU A 87 14.33 -13.45 21.19
C LEU A 87 12.83 -13.67 21.00
N VAL A 88 11.96 -13.02 21.80
CA VAL A 88 10.50 -13.14 21.67
C VAL A 88 10.04 -12.71 20.27
N ARG A 89 10.59 -11.60 19.76
CA ARG A 89 10.32 -11.14 18.39
C ARG A 89 10.76 -12.14 17.34
N GLN A 90 11.91 -12.78 17.53
CA GLN A 90 12.44 -13.77 16.58
C GLN A 90 11.54 -15.01 16.53
N MET A 91 11.17 -15.56 17.69
CA MET A 91 10.26 -16.70 17.78
C MET A 91 8.88 -16.38 17.18
N GLN A 92 8.29 -15.22 17.51
CA GLN A 92 7.02 -14.79 16.93
C GLN A 92 7.10 -14.58 15.42
N ARG A 93 8.21 -14.05 14.89
CA ARG A 93 8.40 -13.89 13.43
C ARG A 93 8.52 -15.22 12.71
N LYS A 94 9.15 -16.23 13.31
CA LYS A 94 9.23 -17.59 12.76
C LYS A 94 7.87 -18.27 12.79
N LEU A 95 7.09 -18.06 13.85
CA LEU A 95 5.78 -18.69 14.04
C LEU A 95 4.66 -18.06 13.18
N ALA A 96 4.68 -16.74 12.98
CA ALA A 96 3.64 -16.02 12.25
C ALA A 96 3.29 -16.58 10.84
N PRO A 97 4.24 -16.86 9.93
CA PRO A 97 3.91 -17.42 8.62
C PRO A 97 3.30 -18.83 8.70
N ILE A 98 3.70 -19.63 9.69
CA ILE A 98 3.17 -20.98 9.92
C ILE A 98 1.72 -20.91 10.37
N LEU A 99 1.41 -20.03 11.33
CA LEU A 99 0.05 -19.76 11.75
C LEU A 99 -0.81 -19.26 10.58
N ALA A 100 -0.29 -18.34 9.77
CA ALA A 100 -1.03 -17.81 8.63
C ALA A 100 -1.31 -18.87 7.56
N ALA A 101 -0.37 -19.79 7.32
CA ALA A 101 -0.54 -20.89 6.37
C ALA A 101 -1.51 -21.97 6.88
N ALA A 102 -1.52 -22.22 8.19
CA ALA A 102 -2.39 -23.21 8.82
C ALA A 102 -3.86 -22.74 8.97
N TYR A 103 -4.12 -21.44 8.80
CA TYR A 103 -5.45 -20.88 9.03
C TYR A 103 -6.38 -21.13 7.83
N ASP A 104 -7.34 -22.03 8.02
CA ASP A 104 -8.46 -22.22 7.09
C ASP A 104 -9.47 -21.08 7.25
N SER A 105 -9.34 -20.06 6.39
CA SER A 105 -10.00 -18.78 6.60
C SER A 105 -11.51 -18.86 6.39
N HIS A 106 -12.28 -18.36 7.38
CA HIS A 106 -13.73 -18.24 7.23
C HIS A 106 -14.09 -17.34 6.03
N PRO A 107 -15.06 -17.68 5.17
CA PRO A 107 -15.39 -16.90 3.96
C PRO A 107 -15.71 -15.42 4.24
N SER A 108 -16.39 -15.14 5.35
CA SER A 108 -16.77 -13.79 5.78
C SER A 108 -15.66 -13.00 6.51
N ALA A 109 -14.50 -13.62 6.80
CA ALA A 109 -13.38 -12.94 7.46
C ALA A 109 -12.46 -12.27 6.42
N HIS A 110 -12.10 -11.00 6.61
CA HIS A 110 -11.26 -10.25 5.66
C HIS A 110 -10.02 -9.62 6.30
N GLY A 111 -10.00 -9.45 7.62
CA GLY A 111 -8.87 -8.87 8.34
C GLY A 111 -7.70 -9.83 8.42
N PHE A 112 -6.48 -9.33 8.19
CA PHE A 112 -5.23 -10.09 8.32
C PHE A 112 -5.09 -11.35 7.43
N ILE A 113 -5.92 -11.48 6.39
CA ILE A 113 -5.88 -12.62 5.46
C ILE A 113 -5.24 -12.18 4.15
N LYS A 114 -4.30 -12.98 3.64
CA LYS A 114 -3.62 -12.71 2.36
C LYS A 114 -4.65 -12.54 1.24
N ALA A 115 -4.44 -11.55 0.37
CA ALA A 115 -5.35 -11.19 -0.73
C ALA A 115 -6.77 -10.72 -0.32
N ARG A 116 -7.07 -10.60 0.98
CA ARG A 116 -8.28 -9.93 1.47
C ARG A 116 -7.90 -8.58 2.09
N GLY A 117 -8.83 -7.64 2.07
CA GLY A 117 -8.60 -6.28 2.52
C GLY A 117 -9.88 -5.49 2.73
N VAL A 118 -9.73 -4.20 3.03
CA VAL A 118 -10.86 -3.27 3.23
C VAL A 118 -11.81 -3.23 2.03
N LEU A 119 -11.29 -3.39 0.81
CA LEU A 119 -12.11 -3.42 -0.40
C LEU A 119 -12.94 -4.69 -0.51
N THR A 120 -12.33 -5.86 -0.33
CA THR A 120 -13.06 -7.14 -0.39
C THR A 120 -14.15 -7.21 0.68
N ASN A 121 -13.88 -6.63 1.86
CA ASN A 121 -14.85 -6.50 2.93
C ASN A 121 -16.02 -5.60 2.52
N ALA A 122 -15.73 -4.40 2.02
CA ALA A 122 -16.74 -3.42 1.64
C ALA A 122 -17.62 -3.88 0.46
N LYS A 123 -17.06 -4.60 -0.52
CA LYS A 123 -17.78 -5.07 -1.73
C LYS A 123 -19.04 -5.89 -1.41
N GLY A 124 -19.01 -6.71 -0.35
CA GLY A 124 -20.17 -7.52 0.06
C GLY A 124 -21.37 -6.70 0.53
N HIS A 125 -21.19 -5.41 0.83
CA HIS A 125 -22.19 -4.54 1.46
C HIS A 125 -22.60 -3.35 0.58
N THR A 126 -22.19 -3.32 -0.69
CA THR A 126 -22.51 -2.21 -1.58
C THR A 126 -23.99 -2.19 -1.98
N GLY A 127 -24.56 -1.00 -2.11
CA GLY A 127 -25.94 -0.82 -2.59
C GLY A 127 -27.02 -1.27 -1.59
N GLN A 128 -26.64 -1.60 -0.36
CA GLN A 128 -27.58 -2.14 0.63
C GLN A 128 -28.41 -1.02 1.27
N ARG A 129 -29.72 -1.25 1.46
CA ARG A 129 -30.61 -0.25 2.07
C ARG A 129 -30.20 0.12 3.50
N LEU A 130 -29.73 -0.85 4.27
CA LEU A 130 -29.34 -0.71 5.67
C LEU A 130 -27.99 -1.40 5.91
N VAL A 131 -27.07 -0.73 6.60
CA VAL A 131 -25.74 -1.23 6.97
C VAL A 131 -25.52 -0.99 8.46
N LEU A 132 -25.26 -2.05 9.22
CA LEU A 132 -24.89 -2.02 10.63
C LEU A 132 -23.39 -2.28 10.75
N ASN A 133 -22.69 -1.38 11.44
CA ASN A 133 -21.31 -1.60 11.85
C ASN A 133 -21.22 -1.74 13.37
N ILE A 134 -20.41 -2.70 13.81
CA ILE A 134 -20.12 -3.00 15.20
C ILE A 134 -18.59 -3.10 15.33
N ASP A 135 -18.07 -2.74 16.49
CA ASP A 135 -16.65 -2.85 16.84
C ASP A 135 -16.58 -3.63 18.16
N LEU A 136 -15.62 -4.55 18.28
CA LEU A 136 -15.41 -5.31 19.52
C LEU A 136 -14.55 -4.53 20.51
N GLU A 137 -14.91 -4.58 21.78
CA GLU A 137 -14.10 -3.99 22.85
C GLU A 137 -12.84 -4.82 23.09
N ASP A 138 -11.69 -4.14 23.20
CA ASP A 138 -10.38 -4.72 23.49
C ASP A 138 -10.11 -6.07 22.79
N PHE A 139 -10.35 -6.11 21.48
CA PHE A 139 -10.32 -7.35 20.69
C PHE A 139 -9.05 -8.20 20.87
N PHE A 140 -7.86 -7.58 20.87
CA PHE A 140 -6.61 -8.31 21.11
C PHE A 140 -6.41 -8.68 22.59
N PRO A 141 -6.51 -7.74 23.55
CA PRO A 141 -6.38 -8.07 24.96
C PRO A 141 -7.39 -9.10 25.49
N SER A 142 -8.62 -9.16 24.94
CA SER A 142 -9.65 -10.14 25.33
C SER A 142 -9.34 -11.57 24.90
N ILE A 143 -8.36 -11.77 24.00
CA ILE A 143 -7.89 -13.10 23.61
C ILE A 143 -6.79 -13.52 24.59
N ASN A 144 -7.23 -14.19 25.65
CA ASN A 144 -6.37 -14.50 26.78
C ASN A 144 -5.44 -15.71 26.58
N PHE A 145 -4.52 -15.90 27.52
CA PHE A 145 -3.54 -16.99 27.52
C PHE A 145 -4.20 -18.37 27.37
N GLY A 146 -5.28 -18.63 28.10
CA GLY A 146 -5.99 -19.91 28.08
C GLY A 146 -6.58 -20.24 26.71
N ARG A 147 -7.15 -19.24 26.02
CA ARG A 147 -7.68 -19.39 24.65
C ARG A 147 -6.57 -19.72 23.65
N VAL A 148 -5.44 -19.02 23.75
CA VAL A 148 -4.27 -19.26 22.87
C VAL A 148 -3.67 -20.64 23.14
N ARG A 149 -3.56 -21.05 24.41
CA ARG A 149 -3.10 -22.39 24.78
C ARG A 149 -4.04 -23.48 24.24
N GLY A 150 -5.36 -23.31 24.42
CA GLY A 150 -6.36 -24.23 23.90
C GLY A 150 -6.31 -24.37 22.39
N LEU A 151 -6.06 -23.26 21.67
CA LEU A 151 -5.86 -23.28 20.22
C LEU A 151 -4.67 -24.17 19.81
N PHE A 152 -3.52 -24.04 20.47
CA PHE A 152 -2.35 -24.87 20.15
C PHE A 152 -2.54 -26.36 20.48
N MET A 153 -3.38 -26.68 21.48
CA MET A 153 -3.71 -28.07 21.80
C MET A 153 -4.68 -28.69 20.79
N ALA A 154 -5.52 -27.88 20.14
CA ALA A 154 -6.51 -28.35 19.18
C ALA A 154 -5.91 -28.52 17.76
N ALA A 155 -6.65 -29.20 16.89
CA ALA A 155 -6.35 -29.23 15.46
C ALA A 155 -6.38 -27.80 14.87
N PRO A 156 -5.49 -27.46 13.92
CA PRO A 156 -4.52 -28.34 13.25
C PRO A 156 -3.15 -28.45 13.94
N PHE A 157 -2.97 -27.93 15.16
CA PHE A 157 -1.66 -27.91 15.82
C PHE A 157 -1.41 -29.15 16.67
N ASN A 158 -2.43 -29.64 17.39
CA ASN A 158 -2.38 -30.89 18.16
C ASN A 158 -1.15 -30.97 19.11
N CYS A 159 -0.68 -29.83 19.63
CA CYS A 159 0.49 -29.78 20.48
C CYS A 159 0.19 -30.39 21.85
N GLY A 160 1.20 -30.99 22.48
CA GLY A 160 1.11 -31.40 23.87
C GLY A 160 0.94 -30.21 24.82
N ALA A 161 0.35 -30.47 25.99
CA ALA A 161 0.01 -29.44 26.98
C ALA A 161 1.21 -28.56 27.37
N GLY A 162 2.42 -29.13 27.47
CA GLY A 162 3.65 -28.40 27.78
C GLY A 162 4.08 -27.47 26.64
N ALA A 163 4.10 -27.97 25.41
CA ALA A 163 4.41 -27.16 24.23
C ALA A 163 3.41 -26.02 24.03
N ALA A 164 2.10 -26.31 24.15
CA ALA A 164 1.05 -25.32 24.01
C ALA A 164 1.16 -24.18 25.05
N THR A 165 1.52 -24.50 26.29
CA THR A 165 1.79 -23.51 27.35
C THR A 165 2.93 -22.57 26.94
N VAL A 166 4.07 -23.11 26.48
CA VAL A 166 5.22 -22.29 26.07
C VAL A 166 4.88 -21.43 24.85
N LEU A 167 4.22 -22.00 23.83
CA LEU A 167 3.79 -21.25 22.65
C LEU A 167 2.80 -20.12 23.00
N ALA A 168 1.87 -20.36 23.91
CA ALA A 168 0.97 -19.33 24.42
C ALA A 168 1.73 -18.24 25.19
N GLN A 169 2.75 -18.58 25.98
CA GLN A 169 3.61 -17.59 26.65
C GLN A 169 4.42 -16.77 25.65
N ILE A 170 4.91 -17.39 24.57
CA ILE A 170 5.58 -16.66 23.48
C ILE A 170 4.63 -15.64 22.86
N CYS A 171 3.34 -15.97 22.70
CA CYS A 171 2.40 -15.18 21.93
C CYS A 171 1.59 -14.15 22.73
N THR A 172 1.61 -14.21 24.05
CA THR A 172 0.78 -13.34 24.91
C THR A 172 1.62 -12.43 25.79
N LEU A 173 1.01 -11.34 26.23
CA LEU A 173 1.57 -10.40 27.19
C LEU A 173 0.43 -9.97 28.13
N ARG A 174 0.66 -10.02 29.45
CA ARG A 174 -0.33 -9.63 30.48
C ARG A 174 -1.71 -10.27 30.26
N ASN A 175 -1.71 -11.59 29.99
CA ASN A 175 -2.90 -12.40 29.73
C ASN A 175 -3.74 -11.98 28.50
N GLY A 176 -3.14 -11.37 27.48
CA GLY A 176 -3.82 -11.04 26.22
C GLY A 176 -2.88 -11.06 25.02
N LEU A 177 -3.42 -10.97 23.81
CA LEU A 177 -2.58 -10.78 22.62
C LEU A 177 -2.05 -9.34 22.58
N PRO A 178 -0.73 -9.11 22.44
CA PRO A 178 -0.18 -7.78 22.36
C PRO A 178 -0.46 -7.14 21.00
N GLN A 179 -0.84 -5.86 21.01
CA GLN A 179 -0.99 -5.05 19.81
C GLN A 179 0.40 -4.68 19.29
N GLY A 180 0.84 -5.31 18.20
CA GLY A 180 2.17 -5.11 17.60
C GLY A 180 3.01 -6.37 17.45
N ALA A 181 2.56 -7.50 18.04
CA ALA A 181 3.21 -8.79 17.84
C ALA A 181 2.90 -9.41 16.47
N PRO A 182 3.90 -10.03 15.79
CA PRO A 182 3.70 -10.70 14.50
C PRO A 182 2.67 -11.84 14.50
N THR A 183 2.48 -12.53 15.62
CA THR A 183 1.57 -13.69 15.73
C THR A 183 0.13 -13.29 16.02
N SER A 184 -0.10 -12.17 16.70
CA SER A 184 -1.44 -11.71 17.10
C SER A 184 -2.47 -11.67 15.97
N PRO A 185 -2.15 -11.18 14.75
CA PRO A 185 -3.11 -11.13 13.65
C PRO A 185 -3.67 -12.51 13.23
N ALA A 186 -2.81 -13.53 13.16
CA ALA A 186 -3.24 -14.87 12.77
C ALA A 186 -4.00 -15.55 13.92
N LEU A 187 -3.49 -15.45 15.15
CA LEU A 187 -4.14 -16.03 16.34
C LEU A 187 -5.53 -15.46 16.56
N SER A 188 -5.72 -14.16 16.37
CA SER A 188 -7.04 -13.55 16.55
C SER A 188 -8.08 -14.05 15.55
N ASN A 189 -7.66 -14.39 14.34
CA ASN A 189 -8.54 -15.00 13.34
C ASN A 189 -8.90 -16.46 13.65
N PHE A 190 -7.96 -17.27 14.14
CA PHE A 190 -8.27 -18.61 14.63
C PHE A 190 -9.31 -18.57 15.76
N ILE A 191 -9.07 -17.70 16.73
CA ILE A 191 -9.93 -17.58 17.92
C ILE A 191 -11.31 -17.01 17.55
N ALA A 192 -11.38 -16.07 16.62
CA ALA A 192 -12.64 -15.51 16.13
C ALA A 192 -13.41 -16.44 15.18
N ALA A 193 -12.89 -17.62 14.80
CA ALA A 193 -13.61 -18.53 13.93
C ALA A 193 -14.92 -19.04 14.55
N SER A 194 -15.00 -19.21 15.88
CA SER A 194 -16.25 -19.57 16.56
C SER A 194 -17.27 -18.42 16.51
N LEU A 195 -16.81 -17.17 16.64
CA LEU A 195 -17.61 -15.98 16.46
C LEU A 195 -18.17 -15.91 15.04
N ASP A 196 -17.32 -16.09 14.03
CA ASP A 196 -17.71 -16.03 12.61
C ASP A 196 -18.83 -17.02 12.28
N ARG A 197 -18.74 -18.26 12.79
CA ARG A 197 -19.80 -19.29 12.59
C ARG A 197 -21.12 -18.86 13.22
N ARG A 198 -21.11 -18.34 14.45
CA ARG A 198 -22.31 -17.86 15.16
C ARG A 198 -22.95 -16.70 14.43
N LEU A 199 -22.16 -15.70 14.03
CA LEU A 199 -22.67 -14.51 13.34
C LEU A 199 -23.12 -14.80 11.91
N THR A 200 -22.51 -15.76 11.23
CA THR A 200 -22.98 -16.23 9.92
C THR A 200 -24.33 -16.92 10.04
N ARG A 201 -24.55 -17.74 11.08
CA ARG A 201 -25.86 -18.34 11.36
C ARG A 201 -26.91 -17.26 11.65
N LEU A 202 -26.62 -16.34 12.57
CA LEU A 202 -27.50 -15.22 12.88
C LEU A 202 -27.85 -14.39 11.63
N ALA A 203 -26.88 -14.17 10.74
CA ALA A 203 -27.10 -13.47 9.49
C ALA A 203 -28.04 -14.24 8.55
N LYS A 204 -27.86 -15.55 8.42
CA LYS A 204 -28.74 -16.41 7.61
C LYS A 204 -30.18 -16.39 8.14
N ASP A 205 -30.35 -16.57 9.45
CA ASP A 205 -31.66 -16.63 10.11
C ASP A 205 -32.48 -15.34 9.91
N HIS A 206 -31.81 -14.20 9.69
CA HIS A 206 -32.45 -12.90 9.48
C HIS A 206 -32.26 -12.31 8.06
N ASN A 207 -31.76 -13.11 7.10
CA ASN A 207 -31.48 -12.70 5.72
C ASN A 207 -30.63 -11.40 5.63
N LEU A 208 -29.50 -11.44 6.33
CA LEU A 208 -28.46 -10.41 6.36
C LEU A 208 -27.20 -10.90 5.65
N ARG A 209 -26.44 -9.98 5.08
CA ARG A 209 -25.03 -10.23 4.70
C ARG A 209 -24.15 -9.92 5.90
N TYR A 210 -23.12 -10.75 6.12
CA TYR A 210 -22.19 -10.62 7.24
C TYR A 210 -20.74 -10.66 6.75
N SER A 211 -19.92 -9.76 7.31
CA SER A 211 -18.47 -9.79 7.19
C SER A 211 -17.77 -9.30 8.46
N ARG A 212 -16.51 -9.71 8.64
CA ARG A 212 -15.64 -9.26 9.73
C ARG A 212 -14.26 -8.85 9.20
N TYR A 213 -13.78 -7.70 9.64
CA TYR A 213 -12.43 -7.21 9.42
C TYR A 213 -11.76 -6.95 10.78
N ALA A 214 -10.98 -7.92 11.27
CA ALA A 214 -10.44 -7.89 12.62
C ALA A 214 -11.57 -7.75 13.67
N ASP A 215 -11.61 -6.63 14.39
CA ASP A 215 -12.61 -6.21 15.38
C ASP A 215 -13.85 -5.54 14.77
N ASP A 216 -13.75 -5.02 13.54
CA ASP A 216 -14.88 -4.41 12.83
C ASP A 216 -15.79 -5.49 12.25
N ILE A 217 -17.06 -5.52 12.66
CA ILE A 217 -18.11 -6.40 12.14
C ILE A 217 -19.10 -5.58 11.33
N THR A 218 -19.56 -6.11 10.21
CA THR A 218 -20.58 -5.47 9.37
C THR A 218 -21.71 -6.44 9.03
N PHE A 219 -22.94 -5.97 9.25
CA PHE A 219 -24.15 -6.59 8.71
C PHE A 219 -24.82 -5.65 7.72
N SER A 220 -25.50 -6.17 6.71
CA SER A 220 -26.30 -5.34 5.80
C SER A 220 -27.49 -6.07 5.21
N THR A 221 -28.51 -5.33 4.80
CA THR A 221 -29.70 -5.90 4.17
C THR A 221 -30.42 -4.91 3.24
N ASN A 222 -31.24 -5.47 2.34
CA ASN A 222 -32.21 -4.76 1.51
C ASN A 222 -33.64 -4.83 2.06
N GLN A 223 -33.82 -5.32 3.28
CA GLN A 223 -35.09 -5.20 3.99
C GLN A 223 -35.39 -3.72 4.33
N ALA A 224 -36.67 -3.41 4.53
CA ALA A 224 -37.11 -2.07 4.90
C ALA A 224 -36.79 -1.71 6.34
N VAL A 225 -36.87 -2.70 7.22
CA VAL A 225 -36.61 -2.59 8.65
C VAL A 225 -35.41 -3.47 8.97
N PHE A 226 -34.52 -3.00 9.85
CA PHE A 226 -33.42 -3.83 10.31
C PHE A 226 -33.93 -4.79 11.39
N PRO A 227 -33.58 -6.09 11.37
CA PRO A 227 -34.06 -7.07 12.34
C PRO A 227 -33.75 -6.65 13.80
N PRO A 228 -34.78 -6.44 14.66
CA PRO A 228 -34.57 -5.99 16.04
C PRO A 228 -33.75 -6.95 16.89
N ALA A 229 -33.81 -8.26 16.59
CA ALA A 229 -32.97 -9.28 17.22
C ALA A 229 -31.47 -9.04 17.03
N VAL A 230 -31.08 -8.30 15.99
CA VAL A 230 -29.68 -7.98 15.67
C VAL A 230 -29.33 -6.55 16.05
N ALA A 231 -30.16 -5.56 15.71
CA ALA A 231 -29.99 -4.19 16.20
C ALA A 231 -31.29 -3.40 16.10
N MET A 232 -31.46 -2.44 17.00
CA MET A 232 -32.61 -1.55 17.02
C MET A 232 -32.18 -0.10 17.22
N LYS A 233 -32.94 0.81 16.62
CA LYS A 233 -32.82 2.25 16.91
C LYS A 233 -33.54 2.54 18.21
N VAL A 234 -32.92 3.35 19.06
CA VAL A 234 -33.45 3.72 20.37
C VAL A 234 -33.43 5.23 20.49
N GLN A 235 -34.49 5.83 21.03
CA GLN A 235 -34.47 7.25 21.34
C GLN A 235 -33.47 7.48 22.49
N THR A 236 -32.55 8.43 22.31
CA THR A 236 -31.66 8.87 23.39
C THR A 236 -32.13 10.22 23.92
N GLU A 237 -31.88 10.48 25.21
CA GLU A 237 -32.15 11.77 25.85
C GLU A 237 -31.48 12.89 25.02
N GLY A 238 -32.29 13.80 24.45
CA GLY A 238 -31.82 14.88 23.59
C GLY A 238 -32.07 14.71 22.07
N ALA A 239 -33.18 14.08 21.67
CA ALA A 239 -33.69 14.01 20.29
C ALA A 239 -32.81 13.30 19.23
N SER A 240 -31.64 12.76 19.62
CA SER A 240 -30.85 11.91 18.74
C SER A 240 -31.32 10.45 18.81
N LEU A 241 -31.25 9.74 17.69
CA LEU A 241 -31.51 8.29 17.63
C LEU A 241 -30.18 7.55 17.84
N GLY A 242 -30.06 6.88 18.99
CA GLY A 242 -29.01 5.91 19.25
C GLY A 242 -29.28 4.57 18.56
N VAL A 243 -28.29 3.70 18.57
CA VAL A 243 -28.42 2.32 18.08
C VAL A 243 -27.93 1.39 19.16
N ARG A 244 -28.72 0.36 19.48
CA ARG A 244 -28.33 -0.70 20.41
C ARG A 244 -28.25 -2.05 19.67
N PRO A 245 -27.27 -2.90 20.01
CA PRO A 245 -27.29 -4.30 19.63
C PRO A 245 -28.57 -4.98 20.11
N GLY A 246 -29.12 -5.87 19.30
CA GLY A 246 -30.21 -6.75 19.72
C GLY A 246 -29.68 -7.93 20.53
N GLU A 247 -30.56 -8.55 21.31
CA GLU A 247 -30.22 -9.62 22.27
C GLU A 247 -29.56 -10.83 21.60
N ALA A 248 -29.99 -11.21 20.39
CA ALA A 248 -29.41 -12.37 19.69
C ALA A 248 -27.97 -12.11 19.25
N LEU A 249 -27.68 -10.89 18.79
CA LEU A 249 -26.32 -10.46 18.46
C LEU A 249 -25.42 -10.42 19.69
N ASP A 250 -25.89 -9.80 20.77
CA ASP A 250 -25.12 -9.66 22.00
C ASP A 250 -24.77 -11.03 22.60
N ARG A 251 -25.76 -11.93 22.70
CA ARG A 251 -25.53 -13.33 23.13
C ARG A 251 -24.54 -14.07 22.23
N ALA A 252 -24.63 -13.91 20.92
CA ALA A 252 -23.73 -14.58 19.98
C ALA A 252 -22.26 -14.13 20.15
N ILE A 253 -22.05 -12.83 20.40
CA ILE A 253 -20.73 -12.23 20.64
C ILE A 253 -20.18 -12.65 22.01
N ALA A 254 -21.01 -12.55 23.06
CA ALA A 254 -20.64 -12.96 24.42
C ALA A 254 -20.30 -14.46 24.50
N ALA A 255 -21.07 -15.31 23.85
CA ALA A 255 -20.81 -16.76 23.79
C ALA A 255 -19.53 -17.13 23.02
N ALA A 256 -18.95 -16.20 22.26
CA ALA A 256 -17.64 -16.34 21.64
C ALA A 256 -16.51 -15.71 22.47
N GLY A 257 -16.81 -15.22 23.68
CA GLY A 257 -15.83 -14.61 24.58
C GLY A 257 -15.36 -13.22 24.13
N PHE A 258 -16.26 -12.43 23.54
CA PHE A 258 -16.00 -11.04 23.14
C PHE A 258 -17.11 -10.13 23.67
N ALA A 259 -16.89 -8.82 23.65
CA ALA A 259 -17.86 -7.81 24.05
C ALA A 259 -18.01 -6.73 22.96
N ILE A 260 -19.21 -6.14 22.86
CA ILE A 260 -19.50 -5.08 21.88
C ILE A 260 -19.11 -3.72 22.43
N ASN A 261 -18.37 -2.94 21.65
CA ASN A 261 -18.18 -1.52 21.94
C ASN A 261 -19.46 -0.73 21.60
N LEU A 262 -20.33 -0.55 22.60
CA LEU A 262 -21.63 0.11 22.44
C LEU A 262 -21.54 1.54 21.85
N ARG A 263 -20.44 2.25 22.10
CA ARG A 263 -20.22 3.62 21.58
C ARG A 263 -19.94 3.65 20.07
N LYS A 264 -19.60 2.52 19.47
CA LYS A 264 -19.22 2.40 18.06
C LYS A 264 -20.24 1.66 17.21
N VAL A 265 -21.37 1.27 17.79
CA VAL A 265 -22.48 0.65 17.06
C VAL A 265 -23.18 1.71 16.21
N ARG A 266 -23.30 1.45 14.90
CA ARG A 266 -23.92 2.40 13.95
C ARG A 266 -24.78 1.67 12.94
N LEU A 267 -26.04 2.09 12.81
CA LEU A 267 -26.97 1.62 11.78
C LEU A 267 -27.24 2.75 10.78
N GLN A 268 -26.88 2.54 9.53
CA GLN A 268 -26.84 3.55 8.49
C GLN A 268 -27.79 3.18 7.35
N SER A 269 -28.70 4.09 7.00
CA SER A 269 -29.59 3.96 5.83
C SER A 269 -28.92 4.49 4.56
N ARG A 270 -29.43 4.09 3.40
CA ARG A 270 -29.00 4.62 2.09
C ARG A 270 -29.10 6.14 1.92
N SER A 271 -29.94 6.80 2.71
CA SER A 271 -30.10 8.27 2.71
C SER A 271 -28.93 9.01 3.36
N VAL A 272 -28.14 8.33 4.19
CA VAL A 272 -26.92 8.86 4.78
C VAL A 272 -25.71 8.13 4.21
N ARG A 273 -24.51 8.68 4.41
CA ARG A 273 -23.28 8.01 3.99
C ARG A 273 -23.09 6.71 4.77
N GLN A 274 -23.14 5.58 4.09
CA GLN A 274 -22.83 4.25 4.63
C GLN A 274 -21.35 3.96 4.46
N ASN A 275 -20.70 3.44 5.50
CA ASN A 275 -19.27 3.11 5.44
C ASN A 275 -18.99 1.70 5.94
N VAL A 276 -18.05 1.02 5.28
CA VAL A 276 -17.51 -0.27 5.71
C VAL A 276 -15.99 -0.20 5.64
N THR A 277 -15.31 -0.41 6.78
CA THR A 277 -13.84 -0.34 6.88
C THR A 277 -13.23 0.95 6.27
N GLY A 278 -13.94 2.07 6.40
CA GLY A 278 -13.51 3.38 5.90
C GLY A 278 -13.72 3.61 4.40
N LEU A 279 -14.45 2.74 3.71
CA LEU A 279 -14.93 2.95 2.34
C LEU A 279 -16.43 3.26 2.35
N THR A 280 -16.87 4.19 1.51
CA THR A 280 -18.29 4.45 1.30
C THR A 280 -18.89 3.36 0.43
N VAL A 281 -20.10 2.88 0.77
CA VAL A 281 -20.71 1.70 0.12
C VAL A 281 -22.13 1.94 -0.41
N ASN A 282 -22.65 3.16 -0.37
CA ASN A 282 -24.04 3.47 -0.78
C ASN A 282 -24.44 2.93 -2.16
N VAL A 283 -23.53 2.95 -3.14
CA VAL A 283 -23.77 2.46 -4.51
C VAL A 283 -22.69 1.46 -4.89
N ALA A 284 -21.42 1.87 -4.78
CA ALA A 284 -20.25 1.05 -4.99
C ALA A 284 -19.20 1.36 -3.90
N ALA A 285 -18.26 0.44 -3.68
CA ALA A 285 -17.16 0.66 -2.76
C ALA A 285 -16.28 1.80 -3.26
N ASN A 286 -16.13 2.86 -2.46
CA ASN A 286 -15.46 4.07 -2.90
C ASN A 286 -14.68 4.73 -1.76
N VAL A 287 -13.63 5.47 -2.11
CA VAL A 287 -12.89 6.29 -1.15
C VAL A 287 -13.71 7.52 -0.79
N GLU A 288 -13.54 8.01 0.45
CA GLU A 288 -14.17 9.25 0.87
C GLU A 288 -13.70 10.45 0.04
N ARG A 289 -14.62 11.35 -0.30
CA ARG A 289 -14.31 12.63 -0.97
C ARG A 289 -13.24 13.45 -0.23
N ALA A 290 -13.22 13.38 1.10
CA ALA A 290 -12.19 14.01 1.92
C ALA A 290 -10.76 13.51 1.61
N ARG A 291 -10.60 12.22 1.29
CA ARG A 291 -9.29 11.68 0.88
C ARG A 291 -8.83 12.27 -0.45
N ILE A 292 -9.72 12.31 -1.45
CA ILE A 292 -9.40 12.92 -2.75
C ILE A 292 -9.04 14.40 -2.58
N ARG A 293 -9.78 15.16 -1.77
CA ARG A 293 -9.45 16.56 -1.46
C ARG A 293 -8.08 16.72 -0.82
N ARG A 294 -7.71 15.85 0.13
CA ARG A 294 -6.37 15.85 0.74
C ARG A 294 -5.27 15.61 -0.30
N VAL A 295 -5.42 14.63 -1.20
CA VAL A 295 -4.44 14.38 -2.26
C VAL A 295 -4.33 15.57 -3.20
N ARG A 296 -5.46 16.18 -3.61
CA ARG A 296 -5.44 17.40 -4.43
C ARG A 296 -4.72 18.55 -3.74
N ALA A 297 -4.91 18.73 -2.44
CA ALA A 297 -4.22 19.73 -1.64
C ALA A 297 -2.72 19.44 -1.52
N MET A 298 -2.32 18.17 -1.37
CA MET A 298 -0.91 17.76 -1.37
C MET A 298 -0.22 18.08 -2.70
N LEU A 299 -0.87 17.75 -3.83
CA LEU A 299 -0.35 18.06 -5.17
C LEU A 299 -0.28 19.57 -5.40
N HIS A 300 -1.28 20.34 -4.96
CA HIS A 300 -1.25 21.79 -5.04
C HIS A 300 -0.12 22.40 -4.21
N ALA A 301 0.16 21.85 -3.02
CA ALA A 301 1.29 22.31 -2.20
C ALA A 301 2.63 22.00 -2.89
N TRP A 302 2.79 20.81 -3.48
CA TRP A 302 3.97 20.47 -4.27
C TRP A 302 4.14 21.45 -5.44
N GLU A 303 3.09 21.67 -6.22
CA GLU A 303 3.07 22.60 -7.36
C GLU A 303 3.49 24.02 -6.96
N LYS A 304 2.93 24.54 -5.86
CA LYS A 304 3.14 25.93 -5.44
C LYS A 304 4.48 26.17 -4.74
N PHE A 305 4.95 25.21 -3.95
CA PHE A 305 6.08 25.42 -3.04
C PHE A 305 7.29 24.52 -3.34
N GLY A 306 7.17 23.61 -4.30
CA GLY A 306 8.17 22.57 -4.56
C GLY A 306 8.06 21.38 -3.59
N LEU A 307 8.70 20.28 -3.97
CA LEU A 307 8.55 18.98 -3.32
C LEU A 307 9.03 18.98 -1.85
N ASP A 308 10.20 19.58 -1.58
CA ASP A 308 10.80 19.56 -0.25
C ASP A 308 10.10 20.46 0.77
N ALA A 309 9.66 21.66 0.36
CA ALA A 309 8.91 22.56 1.22
C ALA A 309 7.54 21.98 1.57
N ALA A 310 6.81 21.45 0.57
CA ALA A 310 5.54 20.77 0.76
C ALA A 310 5.68 19.56 1.71
N GLY A 311 6.75 18.77 1.55
CA GLY A 311 7.04 17.64 2.42
C GLY A 311 7.32 18.05 3.85
N SER A 312 8.17 19.07 4.05
CA SER A 312 8.51 19.58 5.38
C SER A 312 7.28 20.09 6.14
N GLU A 313 6.44 20.88 5.47
CA GLU A 313 5.19 21.38 6.06
C GLU A 313 4.20 20.24 6.35
N HIS A 314 4.07 19.26 5.44
CA HIS A 314 3.18 18.12 5.62
C HIS A 314 3.54 17.33 6.89
N PHE A 315 4.82 16.99 7.07
CA PHE A 315 5.24 16.22 8.23
C PHE A 315 5.19 17.03 9.53
N LEU A 316 5.43 18.35 9.48
CA LEU A 316 5.26 19.23 10.64
C LEU A 316 3.81 19.24 11.14
N LYS A 317 2.84 19.29 10.22
CA LYS A 317 1.41 19.29 10.56
C LYS A 317 0.91 17.93 11.07
N HIS A 318 1.36 16.82 10.47
CA HIS A 318 0.77 15.50 10.72
C HIS A 318 1.50 14.68 11.80
N ARG A 319 2.73 15.03 12.20
CA ARG A 319 3.46 14.32 13.28
C ARG A 319 3.41 15.02 14.65
N GLY A 320 2.74 16.16 14.77
CA GLY A 320 2.69 16.93 16.02
C GLY A 320 3.96 17.76 16.26
N ALA A 321 3.86 18.72 17.17
CA ALA A 321 4.81 19.81 17.42
C ALA A 321 6.29 19.40 17.42
N LYS A 322 7.09 20.21 16.72
CA LYS A 322 8.56 20.19 16.56
C LYS A 322 9.15 18.78 16.58
N PRO A 323 9.59 18.20 15.43
CA PRO A 323 10.38 16.98 15.50
C PRO A 323 11.48 17.20 16.54
N LYS A 324 11.52 16.37 17.60
CA LYS A 324 12.73 16.28 18.45
C LYS A 324 13.90 16.30 17.48
N LYS A 325 14.84 17.25 17.59
CA LYS A 325 15.93 17.48 16.61
C LYS A 325 16.31 16.15 15.94
N GLY A 326 16.01 16.00 14.64
CA GLY A 326 16.27 14.77 13.88
C GLY A 326 15.12 13.75 13.70
N LYS A 327 13.86 14.03 14.08
CA LYS A 327 12.70 13.10 13.88
C LYS A 327 11.79 13.37 12.67
N GLY A 328 12.28 14.10 11.66
CA GLY A 328 11.68 14.15 10.32
C GLY A 328 12.33 13.10 9.41
N PRO A 329 11.69 12.70 8.29
CA PRO A 329 12.44 11.98 7.26
C PRO A 329 13.65 12.83 6.84
N HIS A 330 14.83 12.23 6.74
CA HIS A 330 16.06 12.92 6.32
C HIS A 330 15.90 13.61 4.96
N THR A 331 15.06 13.05 4.09
CA THR A 331 14.68 13.59 2.79
C THR A 331 13.16 13.84 2.75
N PRO A 332 12.67 15.00 3.23
CA PRO A 332 11.24 15.32 3.32
C PRO A 332 10.52 15.24 1.98
N GLY A 333 11.12 15.76 0.90
CA GLY A 333 10.52 15.70 -0.43
C GLY A 333 10.33 14.27 -0.93
N ALA A 334 11.38 13.45 -0.91
CA ALA A 334 11.28 12.04 -1.32
C ALA A 334 10.26 11.25 -0.48
N ALA A 335 10.21 11.49 0.84
CA ALA A 335 9.22 10.88 1.70
C ALA A 335 7.79 11.35 1.38
N PHE A 336 7.61 12.64 1.10
CA PHE A 336 6.31 13.21 0.73
C PHE A 336 5.81 12.69 -0.62
N ARG A 337 6.70 12.60 -1.63
CA ARG A 337 6.41 11.92 -2.90
C ARG A 337 5.90 10.50 -2.67
N ASN A 338 6.57 9.73 -1.81
CA ASN A 338 6.12 8.37 -1.47
C ASN A 338 4.75 8.35 -0.77
N VAL A 339 4.44 9.34 0.08
CA VAL A 339 3.09 9.48 0.67
C VAL A 339 2.06 9.73 -0.42
N VAL A 340 2.30 10.66 -1.36
CA VAL A 340 1.41 10.93 -2.50
C VAL A 340 1.20 9.64 -3.31
N TYR A 341 2.27 8.94 -3.67
CA TYR A 341 2.19 7.69 -4.43
C TYR A 341 1.40 6.61 -3.69
N GLY A 342 1.61 6.46 -2.39
CA GLY A 342 0.84 5.53 -1.56
C GLY A 342 -0.65 5.88 -1.52
N GLN A 343 -1.01 7.17 -1.49
CA GLN A 343 -2.40 7.60 -1.60
C GLN A 343 -3.00 7.25 -2.96
N LEU A 344 -2.25 7.46 -4.05
CA LEU A 344 -2.68 7.10 -5.41
C LEU A 344 -2.85 5.59 -5.57
N ALA A 345 -1.91 4.79 -5.06
CA ALA A 345 -2.03 3.33 -5.05
C ALA A 345 -3.27 2.85 -4.29
N TYR A 346 -3.58 3.48 -3.14
CA TYR A 346 -4.81 3.17 -2.40
C TYR A 346 -6.07 3.57 -3.18
N ILE A 347 -6.07 4.74 -3.84
CA ILE A 347 -7.19 5.18 -4.68
C ILE A 347 -7.39 4.21 -5.84
N LYS A 348 -6.32 3.82 -6.55
CA LYS A 348 -6.35 2.80 -7.60
C LYS A 348 -6.95 1.49 -7.11
N MET A 349 -6.46 0.99 -5.97
CA MET A 349 -6.95 -0.27 -5.40
C MET A 349 -8.47 -0.25 -5.25
N VAL A 350 -9.05 0.88 -4.80
CA VAL A 350 -10.48 1.00 -4.50
C VAL A 350 -11.33 1.35 -5.73
N ARG A 351 -10.92 2.37 -6.50
CA ARG A 351 -11.71 2.93 -7.61
C ARG A 351 -11.42 2.27 -8.96
N GLY A 352 -10.30 1.55 -9.10
CA GLY A 352 -9.84 0.99 -10.37
C GLY A 352 -8.73 1.82 -11.01
N ALA A 353 -8.02 1.21 -11.96
CA ALA A 353 -6.95 1.86 -12.72
C ALA A 353 -7.49 2.84 -13.76
N ASP A 354 -8.68 2.57 -14.31
CA ASP A 354 -9.29 3.36 -15.38
C ASP A 354 -10.21 4.48 -14.85
N ASP A 355 -10.24 4.68 -13.54
CA ASP A 355 -11.10 5.68 -12.92
C ASP A 355 -10.67 7.11 -13.29
N PRO A 356 -11.57 7.96 -13.83
CA PRO A 356 -11.21 9.30 -14.29
C PRO A 356 -10.65 10.21 -13.20
N VAL A 357 -11.08 10.05 -11.94
CA VAL A 357 -10.54 10.85 -10.83
C VAL A 357 -9.12 10.43 -10.51
N PHE A 358 -8.86 9.12 -10.49
CA PHE A 358 -7.53 8.56 -10.31
C PHE A 358 -6.58 9.00 -11.44
N LEU A 359 -6.97 8.82 -12.70
CA LEU A 359 -6.17 9.19 -13.87
C LEU A 359 -5.81 10.68 -13.88
N LYS A 360 -6.77 11.57 -13.56
CA LYS A 360 -6.51 13.02 -13.41
C LYS A 360 -5.48 13.33 -12.33
N LEU A 361 -5.48 12.60 -11.22
CA LEU A 361 -4.48 12.81 -10.16
C LEU A 361 -3.09 12.29 -10.58
N CYS A 362 -3.02 11.17 -11.29
CA CYS A 362 -1.77 10.65 -11.84
C CYS A 362 -1.19 11.59 -12.90
N ALA A 363 -2.02 12.14 -13.80
CA ALA A 363 -1.61 13.14 -14.78
C ALA A 363 -0.97 14.37 -14.10
N ARG A 364 -1.57 14.89 -13.03
CA ARG A 364 -0.97 15.97 -12.25
C ARG A 364 0.37 15.60 -11.61
N VAL A 365 0.55 14.35 -11.18
CA VAL A 365 1.86 13.91 -10.66
C VAL A 365 2.90 13.88 -11.76
N LEU A 366 2.56 13.45 -12.97
CA LEU A 366 3.49 13.44 -14.10
C LEU A 366 3.94 14.85 -14.49
N ASP A 367 3.03 15.82 -14.41
CA ASP A 367 3.36 17.24 -14.65
C ASP A 367 4.31 17.80 -13.56
N LEU A 368 4.24 17.29 -12.33
CA LEU A 368 5.00 17.81 -11.17
C LEU A 368 6.31 17.09 -10.88
N ASP A 369 6.39 15.80 -11.22
CA ASP A 369 7.51 14.94 -10.89
C ASP A 369 8.34 14.65 -12.14
N PRO A 370 9.57 15.19 -12.26
CA PRO A 370 10.42 14.96 -13.43
C PRO A 370 10.90 13.51 -13.53
N ASN A 371 10.84 12.74 -12.44
CA ASN A 371 11.20 11.32 -12.45
C ASN A 371 10.15 10.47 -11.71
N PRO A 372 8.96 10.32 -12.30
CA PRO A 372 7.87 9.64 -11.64
C PRO A 372 8.13 8.12 -11.60
N SER A 373 7.65 7.45 -10.55
CA SER A 373 7.81 6.00 -10.46
C SER A 373 7.18 5.27 -11.65
N ARG A 374 7.74 4.11 -12.01
CA ARG A 374 7.21 3.22 -13.06
C ARG A 374 5.71 2.95 -12.89
N PHE A 375 5.26 2.77 -11.64
CA PHE A 375 3.85 2.61 -11.31
C PHE A 375 2.99 3.79 -11.80
N ILE A 376 3.42 5.04 -11.58
CA ILE A 376 2.65 6.22 -12.00
C ILE A 376 2.63 6.34 -13.54
N LYS A 377 3.77 6.10 -14.19
CA LYS A 377 3.89 6.11 -15.66
C LYS A 377 2.92 5.10 -16.29
N GLN A 378 2.95 3.84 -15.85
CA GLN A 378 2.09 2.77 -16.38
C GLN A 378 0.59 3.06 -16.27
N MET A 379 0.15 3.85 -15.30
CA MET A 379 -1.27 4.11 -15.08
C MET A 379 -1.86 5.15 -16.02
N VAL A 380 -1.07 6.07 -16.54
CA VAL A 380 -1.56 7.12 -17.45
C VAL A 380 -1.35 6.72 -18.91
N PHE A 381 -0.29 5.94 -19.19
CA PHE A 381 0.10 5.58 -20.57
C PHE A 381 -0.30 4.15 -20.97
N GLY A 382 -0.94 3.39 -20.09
CA GLY A 382 -1.27 1.99 -20.33
C GLY A 382 -0.08 1.05 -20.10
N ALA A 383 -0.33 -0.25 -20.26
CA ALA A 383 0.62 -1.33 -19.96
C ALA A 383 1.80 -1.45 -20.95
N GLU A 384 1.82 -0.66 -22.01
CA GLU A 384 2.85 -0.73 -23.04
C GLU A 384 4.08 0.06 -22.58
N ASN A 385 5.07 -0.65 -22.04
CA ASN A 385 6.40 -0.08 -21.84
C ASN A 385 7.08 -0.07 -23.21
N PHE A 386 7.14 1.08 -23.87
CA PHE A 386 7.95 1.23 -25.08
C PHE A 386 9.43 1.28 -24.70
N GLU A 387 10.24 0.42 -25.31
CA GLU A 387 11.69 0.39 -25.20
C GLU A 387 12.32 1.41 -26.15
N ILE A 388 11.69 1.61 -27.31
CA ILE A 388 12.13 2.48 -28.40
C ILE A 388 11.04 3.50 -28.71
N PHE A 389 11.44 4.77 -28.85
CA PHE A 389 10.61 5.84 -29.42
C PHE A 389 11.19 6.27 -30.77
N ILE A 390 10.37 6.28 -31.83
CA ILE A 390 10.79 6.71 -33.19
C ILE A 390 10.32 8.14 -33.45
N SER A 391 11.26 9.10 -33.41
CA SER A 391 11.04 10.49 -33.80
C SER A 391 11.26 10.68 -35.30
N HIS A 392 10.26 11.20 -36.02
CA HIS A 392 10.27 11.32 -37.48
C HIS A 392 9.36 12.45 -37.97
N ALA A 393 9.53 12.88 -39.23
CA ALA A 393 8.56 13.74 -39.92
C ALA A 393 7.45 12.89 -40.57
N SER A 394 6.24 13.44 -40.72
CA SER A 394 5.09 12.73 -41.33
C SER A 394 5.43 12.10 -42.69
N GLU A 395 6.24 12.80 -43.50
CA GLU A 395 6.66 12.43 -44.84
C GLU A 395 7.58 11.20 -44.85
N ASP A 396 8.31 10.97 -43.77
CA ASP A 396 9.25 9.85 -43.63
C ASP A 396 8.55 8.60 -43.07
N LYS A 397 7.26 8.69 -42.71
CA LYS A 397 6.54 7.66 -41.97
C LYS A 397 6.44 6.35 -42.74
N GLU A 398 5.82 6.39 -43.92
CA GLU A 398 5.52 5.17 -44.67
C GLU A 398 6.76 4.53 -45.29
N LEU A 399 7.73 5.34 -45.71
CA LEU A 399 8.92 4.85 -46.41
C LEU A 399 10.08 4.47 -45.47
N ILE A 400 10.10 4.98 -44.22
CA ILE A 400 11.25 4.83 -43.33
C ILE A 400 10.82 4.40 -41.94
N ALA A 401 9.98 5.19 -41.26
CA ALA A 401 9.67 4.96 -39.85
C ALA A 401 8.84 3.70 -39.61
N ARG A 402 7.82 3.44 -40.44
CA ARG A 402 6.94 2.27 -40.36
C ARG A 402 7.67 0.96 -40.69
N PRO A 403 8.49 0.85 -41.75
CA PRO A 403 9.31 -0.33 -41.97
C PRO A 403 10.25 -0.67 -40.80
N ILE A 404 10.86 0.36 -40.17
CA ILE A 404 11.74 0.15 -39.01
C ILE A 404 10.92 -0.29 -37.78
N TYR A 405 9.75 0.31 -37.56
CA TYR A 405 8.83 -0.07 -36.49
C TYR A 405 8.45 -1.55 -36.61
N GLU A 406 8.02 -2.00 -37.78
CA GLU A 406 7.64 -3.38 -38.04
C GLU A 406 8.82 -4.34 -37.85
N ALA A 407 10.02 -3.95 -38.29
CA ALA A 407 11.24 -4.73 -38.05
C ALA A 407 11.58 -4.85 -36.55
N CYS A 408 11.37 -3.80 -35.76
CA CYS A 408 11.55 -3.83 -34.31
C CYS A 408 10.53 -4.75 -33.62
N GLU A 409 9.26 -4.70 -34.03
CA GLU A 409 8.21 -5.58 -33.51
C GLU A 409 8.49 -7.06 -33.81
N ARG A 410 9.01 -7.38 -35.01
CA ARG A 410 9.47 -8.74 -35.35
C ARG A 410 10.60 -9.25 -34.44
N LEU A 411 11.45 -8.35 -33.94
CA LEU A 411 12.52 -8.66 -32.99
C LEU A 411 12.05 -8.64 -31.52
N GLY A 412 10.76 -8.43 -31.26
CA GLY A 412 10.17 -8.38 -29.93
C GLY A 412 10.46 -7.10 -29.14
N LEU A 413 10.93 -6.04 -29.82
CA LEU A 413 11.18 -4.74 -29.21
C LEU A 413 9.89 -3.93 -29.15
N LYS A 414 9.49 -3.51 -27.95
CA LYS A 414 8.28 -2.69 -27.80
C LYS A 414 8.53 -1.29 -28.32
N THR A 415 7.98 -0.93 -29.46
CA THR A 415 8.34 0.32 -30.14
C THR A 415 7.14 1.27 -30.21
N PHE A 416 7.39 2.57 -30.08
CA PHE A 416 6.37 3.60 -30.27
C PHE A 416 6.63 4.35 -31.58
N LEU A 417 5.61 4.42 -32.44
CA LEU A 417 5.59 5.17 -33.69
C LEU A 417 4.37 6.11 -33.66
N ASP A 418 4.59 7.43 -33.72
CA ASP A 418 3.50 8.42 -33.65
C ASP A 418 3.13 9.07 -34.99
N GLU A 419 2.12 9.94 -35.02
CA GLU A 419 1.67 10.69 -36.18
C GLU A 419 1.54 12.20 -35.90
N PRO A 420 1.98 13.10 -36.80
CA PRO A 420 1.65 14.51 -36.69
C PRO A 420 0.27 14.80 -37.30
N HIS A 421 -0.80 14.68 -36.50
CA HIS A 421 -2.09 15.30 -36.81
C HIS A 421 -2.45 16.35 -35.75
N ILE A 422 -2.37 17.63 -36.14
CA ILE A 422 -2.78 18.76 -35.31
C ILE A 422 -4.31 18.78 -35.28
N GLY A 423 -4.90 18.39 -34.15
CA GLY A 423 -6.34 18.50 -33.86
C GLY A 423 -6.59 19.09 -32.48
N TRP A 424 -7.58 19.97 -32.38
CA TRP A 424 -7.88 20.78 -31.19
C TRP A 424 -8.41 19.95 -29.99
N GLY A 425 -7.93 20.28 -28.78
CA GLY A 425 -8.67 20.06 -27.52
C GLY A 425 -8.07 19.09 -26.49
N GLU A 426 -7.21 18.16 -26.88
CA GLU A 426 -6.42 17.33 -25.96
C GLU A 426 -4.93 17.55 -26.19
N SER A 427 -4.14 17.66 -25.12
CA SER A 427 -2.69 17.88 -25.24
C SER A 427 -1.98 16.61 -25.71
N PHE A 428 -2.02 16.36 -27.02
CA PHE A 428 -1.22 15.35 -27.73
C PHE A 428 0.28 15.49 -27.40
N THR A 429 0.73 16.73 -27.24
CA THR A 429 2.02 17.17 -26.68
C THR A 429 2.40 16.45 -25.38
N LYS A 430 1.44 16.19 -24.48
CA LYS A 430 1.68 15.47 -23.22
C LYS A 430 1.86 13.97 -23.43
N LYS A 431 1.13 13.34 -24.36
CA LYS A 431 1.31 11.90 -24.68
C LYS A 431 2.69 11.67 -25.27
N ILE A 432 3.14 12.51 -26.21
CA ILE A 432 4.48 12.44 -26.82
C ILE A 432 5.60 12.69 -25.83
N ASN A 433 5.59 13.83 -25.12
CA ASN A 433 6.67 14.17 -24.18
C ASN A 433 6.80 13.09 -23.09
N THR A 434 5.70 12.41 -22.78
CA THR A 434 5.73 11.32 -21.80
C THR A 434 6.03 9.94 -22.38
N ALA A 435 5.67 9.64 -23.64
CA ALA A 435 6.16 8.46 -24.36
C ALA A 435 7.67 8.55 -24.58
N LEU A 436 8.15 9.72 -25.02
CA LEU A 436 9.55 10.09 -25.02
C LEU A 436 10.14 9.85 -23.62
N GLY A 437 9.53 10.38 -22.55
CA GLY A 437 9.93 10.18 -21.14
C GLY A 437 9.85 8.74 -20.59
N ALA A 438 9.17 7.82 -21.27
CA ALA A 438 9.03 6.41 -20.90
C ALA A 438 10.04 5.52 -21.64
N ALA A 439 10.36 5.86 -22.90
CA ALA A 439 11.33 5.13 -23.71
C ALA A 439 12.76 5.31 -23.20
N ARG A 440 13.52 4.21 -23.24
CA ARG A 440 14.93 4.19 -22.85
C ARG A 440 15.84 4.60 -24.00
N THR A 441 15.47 4.18 -25.21
CA THR A 441 16.18 4.48 -26.45
C THR A 441 15.28 5.30 -27.37
N VAL A 442 15.85 6.32 -28.01
CA VAL A 442 15.16 7.17 -28.98
C VAL A 442 15.86 7.00 -30.32
N LEU A 443 15.14 6.52 -31.35
CA LEU A 443 15.58 6.62 -32.74
C LEU A 443 15.21 8.01 -33.26
N ALA A 444 16.21 8.81 -33.61
CA ALA A 444 16.03 10.14 -34.19
C ALA A 444 16.24 10.07 -35.71
N ILE A 445 15.15 10.11 -36.48
CA ILE A 445 15.22 10.15 -37.95
C ILE A 445 15.50 11.59 -38.39
N VAL A 446 16.71 11.82 -38.89
CA VAL A 446 17.20 13.12 -39.35
C VAL A 446 17.22 13.12 -40.87
N SER A 447 16.24 13.77 -41.47
CA SER A 447 16.06 13.93 -42.92
C SER A 447 15.87 15.41 -43.24
N SER A 448 15.90 15.78 -44.53
CA SER A 448 15.55 17.15 -44.94
C SER A 448 14.14 17.55 -44.50
N ASN A 449 13.21 16.58 -44.41
CA ASN A 449 11.83 16.80 -43.96
C ASN A 449 11.77 17.04 -42.43
N SER A 450 12.55 16.31 -41.64
CA SER A 450 12.50 16.43 -40.18
C SER A 450 13.20 17.68 -39.65
N ILE A 451 14.20 18.21 -40.36
CA ILE A 451 14.85 19.50 -40.03
C ILE A 451 13.97 20.71 -40.39
N ALA A 452 13.12 20.56 -41.41
CA ALA A 452 12.23 21.63 -41.85
C ALA A 452 11.05 21.87 -40.90
N LYS A 453 10.80 20.97 -39.94
CA LYS A 453 9.68 21.04 -39.00
C LYS A 453 10.14 21.33 -37.58
N ASP A 454 9.44 22.23 -36.90
CA ASP A 454 9.76 22.62 -35.52
C ASP A 454 9.60 21.47 -34.53
N TRP A 455 8.66 20.56 -34.78
CA TRP A 455 8.29 19.51 -33.85
C TRP A 455 9.32 18.35 -33.76
N PRO A 456 9.72 17.68 -34.86
CA PRO A 456 10.82 16.70 -34.81
C PRO A 456 12.12 17.31 -34.27
N VAL A 457 12.41 18.57 -34.59
CA VAL A 457 13.57 19.28 -34.05
C VAL A 457 13.51 19.41 -32.53
N LEU A 458 12.34 19.76 -31.97
CA LEU A 458 12.14 19.87 -30.52
C LEU A 458 12.28 18.52 -29.81
N GLU A 459 11.70 17.45 -30.37
CA GLU A 459 11.81 16.09 -29.80
C GLU A 459 13.25 15.59 -29.77
N ILE A 460 13.97 15.74 -30.89
CA ILE A 460 15.36 15.30 -31.03
C ILE A 460 16.26 16.08 -30.06
N ASN A 461 16.12 17.41 -29.98
CA ASN A 461 16.90 18.22 -29.04
C ASN A 461 16.59 17.89 -27.57
N THR A 462 15.31 17.61 -27.25
CA THR A 462 14.89 17.17 -25.92
C THR A 462 15.51 15.81 -25.57
N ALA A 463 15.49 14.85 -26.51
CA ALA A 463 16.09 13.54 -26.33
C ALA A 463 17.60 13.63 -26.12
N LEU A 464 18.29 14.47 -26.90
CA LEU A 464 19.73 14.71 -26.78
C LEU A 464 20.10 15.36 -25.44
N ALA A 465 19.32 16.34 -24.97
CA ALA A 465 19.52 16.94 -23.66
C ALA A 465 19.35 15.92 -22.50
N MET A 466 18.38 15.02 -22.61
CA MET A 466 18.18 13.94 -21.63
C MET A 466 19.29 12.89 -21.65
N GLU A 467 19.89 12.64 -22.82
CA GLU A 467 21.03 11.75 -22.96
C GLU A 467 22.31 12.31 -22.33
N VAL A 468 22.57 13.61 -22.44
CA VAL A 468 23.70 14.27 -21.75
C VAL A 468 23.63 14.04 -20.23
N ASN A 469 22.42 13.99 -19.69
CA ASN A 469 22.16 13.69 -18.27
C ASN A 469 22.17 12.17 -17.94
N GLY A 470 22.55 11.31 -18.89
CA GLY A 470 22.61 9.85 -18.74
C GLY A 470 21.24 9.16 -18.63
N GLN A 471 20.15 9.87 -18.93
CA GLN A 471 18.79 9.34 -18.72
C GLN A 471 18.28 8.48 -19.88
N LYS A 472 18.83 8.68 -21.08
CA LYS A 472 18.39 8.03 -22.32
C LYS A 472 19.56 7.79 -23.27
N ARG A 473 19.34 6.93 -24.26
CA ARG A 473 20.25 6.73 -25.40
C ARG A 473 19.57 7.20 -26.69
N VAL A 474 20.20 8.12 -27.42
CA VAL A 474 19.71 8.55 -28.74
C VAL A 474 20.47 7.81 -29.83
N VAL A 475 19.77 7.28 -30.83
CA VAL A 475 20.36 6.65 -32.01
C VAL A 475 19.98 7.51 -33.22
N PRO A 476 20.91 8.30 -33.77
CA PRO A 476 20.63 9.14 -34.94
C PRO A 476 20.63 8.29 -36.20
N LEU A 477 19.57 8.42 -37.02
CA LEU A 477 19.46 7.84 -38.36
C LEU A 477 19.44 8.97 -39.40
N ILE A 478 20.51 9.12 -40.16
CA ILE A 478 20.65 10.13 -41.21
C ILE A 478 20.04 9.61 -42.51
N VAL A 479 19.09 10.34 -43.06
CA VAL A 479 18.40 10.04 -44.31
C VAL A 479 18.79 11.09 -45.36
N GLY A 480 19.46 10.67 -46.42
CA GLY A 480 19.94 11.57 -47.47
C GLY A 480 21.08 12.49 -47.01
N ARG A 481 21.00 13.78 -47.34
CA ARG A 481 22.00 14.81 -46.98
C ARG A 481 21.35 15.99 -46.22
N PRO A 482 20.89 15.76 -44.98
CA PRO A 482 20.20 16.75 -44.18
C PRO A 482 21.16 17.81 -43.61
N ASP A 483 20.71 19.06 -43.44
CA ASP A 483 21.50 20.11 -42.76
C ASP A 483 21.52 19.92 -41.24
N LEU A 484 22.65 19.46 -40.71
CA LEU A 484 22.84 19.17 -39.30
C LEU A 484 23.15 20.43 -38.44
N SER A 485 23.13 21.63 -39.02
CA SER A 485 23.35 22.88 -38.29
C SER A 485 22.41 23.05 -37.09
N LYS A 486 21.16 22.59 -37.22
CA LYS A 486 20.12 22.62 -36.17
C LYS A 486 20.32 21.61 -35.03
N PHE A 487 21.29 20.70 -35.13
CA PHE A 487 21.56 19.68 -34.12
C PHE A 487 23.05 19.64 -33.71
N PRO A 488 23.55 20.63 -32.95
CA PRO A 488 24.97 20.72 -32.59
C PRO A 488 25.48 19.47 -31.84
N LEU A 489 24.64 18.88 -31.00
CA LEU A 489 24.98 17.69 -30.20
C LEU A 489 25.07 16.41 -31.03
N LEU A 490 24.57 16.38 -32.28
CA LEU A 490 24.71 15.25 -33.19
C LEU A 490 26.06 15.20 -33.90
N LYS A 491 26.76 16.35 -34.03
CA LYS A 491 28.02 16.45 -34.80
C LYS A 491 29.16 15.60 -34.20
N GLY A 492 29.13 15.33 -32.90
CA GLY A 492 30.13 14.51 -32.20
C GLY A 492 29.75 13.05 -32.02
N LYS A 493 28.69 12.55 -32.69
CA LYS A 493 28.08 11.26 -32.39
C LYS A 493 28.07 10.31 -33.58
N ASN A 494 28.32 9.03 -33.30
CA ASN A 494 28.14 7.97 -34.29
C ASN A 494 26.66 7.86 -34.69
N HIS A 495 26.42 7.87 -36.00
CA HIS A 495 25.08 7.79 -36.58
C HIS A 495 24.95 6.59 -37.51
N VAL A 496 23.71 6.21 -37.77
CA VAL A 496 23.36 5.22 -38.80
C VAL A 496 22.98 6.00 -40.04
N VAL A 497 23.44 5.56 -41.22
CA VAL A 497 22.98 6.11 -42.50
C VAL A 497 21.88 5.21 -43.03
N TRP A 498 20.77 5.79 -43.46
CA TRP A 498 19.66 5.06 -44.07
C TRP A 498 20.08 4.52 -45.44
N ALA A 499 20.03 3.19 -45.57
CA ALA A 499 20.41 2.46 -46.79
C ALA A 499 19.25 1.60 -47.32
N ASN A 500 18.01 1.99 -47.03
CA ASN A 500 16.79 1.25 -47.37
C ASN A 500 16.73 -0.17 -46.77
N ASP A 501 17.27 -0.34 -45.56
CA ASP A 501 17.38 -1.61 -44.85
C ASP A 501 16.87 -1.44 -43.40
N PRO A 502 15.56 -1.68 -43.16
CA PRO A 502 14.96 -1.51 -41.83
C PRO A 502 15.45 -2.53 -40.81
N ASP A 503 15.76 -3.77 -41.23
CA ASP A 503 16.18 -4.84 -40.33
C ASP A 503 17.57 -4.54 -39.72
N LYS A 504 18.49 -3.97 -40.52
CA LYS A 504 19.80 -3.52 -40.02
C LYS A 504 19.66 -2.39 -38.98
N VAL A 505 18.69 -1.49 -39.14
CA VAL A 505 18.43 -0.43 -38.16
C VAL A 505 17.82 -1.03 -36.88
N ALA A 506 16.86 -1.96 -37.00
CA ALA A 506 16.24 -2.64 -35.88
C ALA A 506 17.25 -3.46 -35.05
N LEU A 507 18.20 -4.14 -35.70
CA LEU A 507 19.29 -4.85 -35.03
C LEU A 507 20.20 -3.91 -34.21
N LYS A 508 20.52 -2.73 -34.74
CA LYS A 508 21.27 -1.71 -33.98
C LYS A 508 20.48 -1.17 -32.81
N LEU A 509 19.15 -1.04 -32.95
CA LEU A 509 18.28 -0.63 -31.85
C LEU A 509 18.17 -1.71 -30.77
N LEU A 510 18.18 -2.99 -31.14
CA LEU A 510 18.22 -4.12 -30.21
C LEU A 510 19.48 -4.08 -29.33
N ASP A 511 20.65 -3.83 -29.93
CA ASP A 511 21.91 -3.67 -29.20
C ASP A 511 21.88 -2.40 -28.32
N ALA A 512 21.33 -1.32 -28.84
CA ALA A 512 21.18 -0.07 -28.11
C ALA A 512 20.21 -0.20 -26.90
N ALA A 513 19.18 -1.05 -26.98
CA ALA A 513 18.19 -1.26 -25.93
C ALA A 513 18.67 -2.19 -24.78
N ARG A 514 19.69 -3.03 -25.01
CA ARG A 514 20.28 -3.89 -23.97
C ARG A 514 21.12 -3.09 -22.96
N PRO A 515 21.01 -3.34 -21.64
CA PRO A 515 21.90 -2.72 -20.67
C PRO A 515 23.35 -3.18 -20.92
N PRO A 516 24.36 -2.31 -20.73
CA PRO A 516 25.75 -2.75 -20.83
C PRO A 516 26.02 -3.87 -19.80
N PRO A 517 26.90 -4.85 -20.10
CA PRO A 517 27.30 -5.84 -19.13
C PRO A 517 27.86 -5.14 -17.88
N LYS A 518 27.47 -5.60 -16.69
CA LYS A 518 27.99 -5.05 -15.43
C LYS A 518 29.53 -5.08 -15.47
N PRO A 519 30.23 -4.01 -15.11
CA PRO A 519 31.69 -4.07 -14.99
C PRO A 519 32.03 -5.19 -14.00
N LYS A 520 32.96 -6.08 -14.39
CA LYS A 520 33.47 -7.12 -13.50
C LYS A 520 34.00 -6.41 -12.23
N PRO A 521 33.72 -6.93 -11.02
CA PRO A 521 34.29 -6.35 -9.81
C PRO A 521 35.80 -6.36 -9.95
N GLN A 522 36.41 -5.17 -9.96
CA GLN A 522 37.86 -5.04 -9.88
C GLN A 522 38.28 -5.70 -8.57
N ARG A 523 39.13 -6.72 -8.67
CA ARG A 523 39.84 -7.24 -7.48
C ARG A 523 40.60 -6.04 -6.88
N PRO A 524 40.50 -5.78 -5.57
CA PRO A 524 41.31 -4.74 -4.98
C PRO A 524 42.79 -5.08 -5.22
N GLY A 525 43.50 -4.19 -5.91
CA GLY A 525 44.95 -4.26 -6.04
C GLY A 525 45.61 -4.12 -4.66
N PRO A 526 46.86 -4.58 -4.51
CA PRO A 526 47.54 -4.59 -3.22
C PRO A 526 47.61 -3.18 -2.64
N GLN A 527 47.17 -3.05 -1.39
CA GLN A 527 47.22 -1.79 -0.64
C GLN A 527 48.68 -1.40 -0.42
N THR A 528 49.12 -0.32 -1.06
CA THR A 528 50.35 0.37 -0.69
C THR A 528 50.10 1.13 0.61
N ALA A 529 50.89 0.81 1.64
CA ALA A 529 50.83 1.44 2.95
C ALA A 529 51.14 2.94 2.88
N LEU A 530 50.30 3.75 3.52
CA LEU A 530 50.61 5.16 3.81
C LEU A 530 51.61 5.24 4.98
N PRO A 531 52.60 6.14 4.95
CA PRO A 531 53.58 6.28 6.02
C PRO A 531 52.98 6.93 7.29
N PRO A 532 53.54 6.65 8.48
CA PRO A 532 52.98 7.13 9.74
C PRO A 532 53.17 8.64 9.93
N THR A 533 52.08 9.35 10.21
CA THR A 533 52.10 10.76 10.61
C THR A 533 52.44 10.89 12.10
N GLY A 534 53.52 11.60 12.41
CA GLY A 534 53.95 11.97 13.77
C GLY A 534 53.05 13.01 14.46
N PRO A 535 53.34 13.37 15.72
CA PRO A 535 52.40 14.08 16.59
C PRO A 535 52.21 15.55 16.20
N LEU A 536 50.95 16.00 16.17
CA LEU A 536 50.54 17.37 15.87
C LEU A 536 50.84 18.32 17.05
N ARG A 537 51.59 19.40 16.77
CA ARG A 537 51.77 20.55 17.67
C ARG A 537 50.56 21.51 17.60
N PRO A 538 50.25 22.27 18.67
CA PRO A 538 49.13 23.20 18.70
C PRO A 538 49.46 24.54 17.99
N VAL A 539 48.47 25.09 17.27
CA VAL A 539 48.56 26.37 16.55
C VAL A 539 47.86 27.49 17.36
N PRO A 540 48.44 28.71 17.47
CA PRO A 540 47.92 29.77 18.33
C PRO A 540 46.82 30.63 17.66
N ALA A 541 46.03 31.29 18.51
CA ALA A 541 44.89 32.15 18.18
C ALA A 541 45.27 33.46 17.46
N ARG A 542 44.38 33.95 16.58
CA ARG A 542 44.42 35.32 16.03
C ARG A 542 43.26 36.16 16.58
N PRO A 543 43.49 37.45 16.91
CA PRO A 543 42.48 38.33 17.48
C PRO A 543 41.85 39.33 16.49
N ASN A 544 40.71 39.86 16.95
CA ASN A 544 40.05 41.14 16.68
C ASN A 544 39.20 41.35 15.42
N ALA A 545 37.90 41.39 15.72
CA ALA A 545 36.81 42.05 15.02
C ALA A 545 36.85 43.58 15.23
N LEU A 546 36.28 44.32 14.27
CA LEU A 546 35.84 45.71 14.43
C LEU A 546 34.31 45.77 14.63
N PRO A 547 33.79 46.79 15.35
CA PRO A 547 32.50 46.74 16.04
C PRO A 547 31.31 47.28 15.22
N PRO A 548 30.06 46.99 15.63
CA PRO A 548 28.86 47.62 15.08
C PRO A 548 28.55 48.95 15.79
N LEU A 549 28.11 49.94 15.02
CA LEU A 549 27.68 51.24 15.51
C LEU A 549 26.15 51.33 15.55
N PHE A 550 25.67 51.65 16.75
CA PHE A 550 24.41 52.32 17.16
C PHE A 550 23.05 51.58 17.18
N SER A 551 22.50 51.63 18.39
CA SER A 551 21.10 51.56 18.88
C SER A 551 20.90 52.83 19.76
N PRO A 552 19.72 53.26 20.31
CA PRO A 552 18.32 52.79 20.25
C PRO A 552 17.25 53.91 20.00
N TYR A 553 15.99 53.54 19.77
CA TYR A 553 14.76 54.23 20.25
C TYR A 553 13.68 53.16 20.56
N PRO A 554 12.65 53.43 21.39
CA PRO A 554 12.15 52.55 22.46
C PRO A 554 10.88 51.78 22.05
N PRO A 555 10.38 50.84 22.90
CA PRO A 555 9.38 49.87 22.48
C PRO A 555 7.97 50.46 22.48
N SER A 556 7.27 50.37 21.35
CA SER A 556 5.82 50.49 21.29
C SER A 556 5.17 49.13 21.56
N ALA A 557 4.11 49.17 22.37
CA ALA A 557 3.38 48.04 22.95
C ALA A 557 2.91 46.95 21.94
N PRO A 558 2.70 45.70 22.39
CA PRO A 558 2.39 44.58 21.51
C PRO A 558 1.00 44.70 20.90
N GLN A 559 0.92 44.90 19.58
CA GLN A 559 -0.30 44.63 18.83
C GLN A 559 -0.46 43.10 18.63
N PRO A 560 -1.68 42.56 18.74
CA PRO A 560 -1.91 41.13 18.57
C PRO A 560 -1.65 40.72 17.12
N ARG A 561 -0.69 39.81 16.92
CA ARG A 561 -0.41 39.19 15.61
C ARG A 561 -1.61 38.33 15.19
N ARG A 562 -2.39 38.84 14.25
CA ARG A 562 -3.42 38.07 13.53
C ARG A 562 -2.78 36.95 12.72
N SER A 563 -3.45 35.81 12.63
CA SER A 563 -2.99 34.65 11.87
C SER A 563 -3.22 34.85 10.35
N LEU A 564 -2.40 34.20 9.51
CA LEU A 564 -2.52 34.21 8.04
C LEU A 564 -3.92 33.74 7.54
N LEU A 565 -4.67 33.01 8.37
CA LEU A 565 -6.04 32.58 8.07
C LEU A 565 -7.10 33.64 8.39
N GLU A 566 -6.83 34.62 9.26
CA GLU A 566 -7.73 35.77 9.47
C GLU A 566 -7.65 36.79 8.32
N TRP A 567 -6.56 36.77 7.55
CA TRP A 567 -6.42 37.54 6.32
C TRP A 567 -7.11 36.88 5.11
N ILE A 568 -7.13 35.54 5.07
CA ILE A 568 -7.72 34.74 3.96
C ILE A 568 -9.23 34.48 4.17
N PHE A 569 -9.70 34.34 5.42
CA PHE A 569 -11.10 34.05 5.74
C PHE A 569 -11.70 35.18 6.58
N GLY A 570 -11.97 36.31 5.93
CA GLY A 570 -12.76 37.39 6.52
C GLY A 570 -14.11 36.85 7.02
N ARG A 571 -14.40 37.10 8.31
CA ARG A 571 -15.70 36.79 8.93
C ARG A 571 -16.81 37.47 8.14
N ARG A 572 -17.73 36.71 7.52
CA ARG A 572 -19.10 37.19 7.35
C ARG A 572 -19.83 36.93 8.67
N ARG A 573 -20.08 37.99 9.43
CA ARG A 573 -21.10 38.02 10.48
C ARG A 573 -22.47 37.99 9.80
N ARG A 574 -23.26 36.96 10.04
CA ARG A 574 -24.55 37.00 10.73
C ARG A 574 -24.95 35.56 11.04
#